data_AF-E9HAI5-F1
#
_entry.id   AF-E9HAI5-F1
#
_cell.length_a   1.000
_cell.length_b   1.000
_cell.length_c   1.000
_cell.angle_alpha   90.00
_cell.angle_beta   90.00
_cell.angle_gamma   90.00
#
_symmetry.space_group_name_H-M   'P 1'
#
loop_
_entity.id
_entity.type
_entity.pdbx_description
1 polymer ?
#
loop_
_entity_poly.entity_id
_entity_poly.type
_entity_poly.pdbx_seq_one_letter_code
_entity_poly.pdbx_strand_id
1 'polypeptide(L)'
;MWNYVWGWFWGPNGRLNDCLSAFFSADELKGDNMYSCEKCKKLRNGIKFSMIEVLPEVLTIHLKRFRHEPLFSSKISSHISFPIRGLDMKPWLSRDCSSKITTYDLVAVIVHHGTAGGGHYTCYALNEPSSQWMEFDDSSARPVSVETVANCQAYVLFYQKRRTSEMEDFRRHIANLTQQELEARSNGGLLQFYISCKWFCKFKTFAEPGPIHNQDFLCPHGGIQPLKIERFDEVCLPVSAVVWEALHTRFGGGPACNRLFRCPVCQQKQEVMDKRRREELGTFLELQRDFQNEKSSVPIYAIAMNWFRKWENFVKNRDSALPGPVENLPITILRNGNRILRPSSDFAQLSAALWHLFHSHYGGGPEVIIRS
;
A
#
# COMPACT_ATOMS: atom_id res chain seq x y z
N MET A 1 33.90 -18.98 9.36
CA MET A 1 34.16 -19.33 10.78
C MET A 1 34.71 -18.15 11.59
N TRP A 2 35.44 -17.20 10.97
CA TRP A 2 35.99 -16.03 11.67
C TRP A 2 34.98 -14.93 12.03
N ASN A 3 33.85 -14.80 11.32
CA ASN A 3 32.82 -13.77 11.62
C ASN A 3 31.81 -14.19 12.71
N TYR A 4 31.67 -15.48 13.01
CA TYR A 4 30.78 -15.96 14.08
C TYR A 4 31.33 -15.63 15.48
N VAL A 5 32.64 -15.43 15.58
CA VAL A 5 33.34 -15.14 16.83
C VAL A 5 33.16 -13.66 17.23
N TRP A 6 32.92 -12.75 16.29
CA TRP A 6 32.82 -11.31 16.58
C TRP A 6 31.61 -10.92 17.44
N GLY A 7 30.51 -11.69 17.39
CA GLY A 7 29.32 -11.42 18.22
C GLY A 7 29.50 -11.71 19.71
N TRP A 8 30.59 -12.38 20.11
CA TRP A 8 30.90 -12.70 21.52
C TRP A 8 31.93 -11.75 22.14
N PHE A 9 32.74 -11.04 21.33
CA PHE A 9 33.86 -10.22 21.81
C PHE A 9 33.53 -8.72 22.01
N TRP A 10 32.42 -8.20 21.47
CA TRP A 10 32.05 -6.79 21.61
C TRP A 10 30.76 -6.60 22.42
N GLY A 11 30.89 -6.22 23.69
CA GLY A 11 29.88 -5.38 24.35
C GLY A 11 30.27 -3.89 24.22
N PRO A 12 29.43 -2.89 24.58
CA PRO A 12 27.98 -2.92 24.83
C PRO A 12 27.14 -2.13 23.79
N ASN A 13 27.72 -1.46 22.78
CA ASN A 13 26.98 -0.56 21.88
C ASN A 13 27.32 -0.77 20.39
N GLY A 14 26.44 -1.41 19.62
CA GLY A 14 26.58 -1.51 18.16
C GLY A 14 26.19 -0.21 17.45
N ARG A 15 26.65 0.02 16.21
CA ARG A 15 26.17 1.14 15.38
C ARG A 15 25.20 0.66 14.32
N LEU A 16 24.24 1.49 13.95
CA LEU A 16 23.31 1.21 12.86
C LEU A 16 24.04 0.87 11.55
N ASN A 17 25.14 1.57 11.26
CA ASN A 17 25.97 1.30 10.09
C ASN A 17 26.58 -0.10 10.09
N ASP A 18 26.88 -0.67 11.27
CA ASP A 18 27.38 -2.04 11.37
C ASP A 18 26.27 -3.04 11.03
N CYS A 19 25.05 -2.78 11.51
CA CYS A 19 23.87 -3.57 11.17
C CYS A 19 23.55 -3.52 9.67
N LEU A 20 23.62 -2.34 9.06
CA LEU A 20 23.43 -2.16 7.61
C LEU A 20 24.53 -2.87 6.82
N SER A 21 25.79 -2.74 7.24
CA SER A 21 26.92 -3.44 6.61
C SER A 21 26.76 -4.96 6.67
N ALA A 22 26.31 -5.49 7.80
CA ALA A 22 26.01 -6.92 7.93
C ALA A 22 24.83 -7.33 7.02
N PHE A 23 23.76 -6.53 6.96
CA PHE A 23 22.59 -6.82 6.12
C PHE A 23 22.92 -6.86 4.62
N PHE A 24 23.81 -5.97 4.15
CA PHE A 24 24.23 -5.91 2.75
C PHE A 24 25.48 -6.73 2.44
N SER A 25 26.04 -7.43 3.42
CA SER A 25 27.18 -8.30 3.20
C SER A 25 26.80 -9.52 2.35
N ALA A 26 27.79 -10.10 1.68
CA ALA A 26 27.58 -11.29 0.86
C ALA A 26 27.43 -12.53 1.75
N ASP A 27 26.27 -13.19 1.65
CA ASP A 27 25.94 -14.44 2.32
C ASP A 27 26.33 -15.63 1.44
N GLU A 28 27.05 -16.59 2.02
CA GLU A 28 27.33 -17.87 1.35
C GLU A 28 26.16 -18.85 1.53
N LEU A 29 25.54 -19.24 0.41
CA LEU A 29 24.51 -20.26 0.36
C LEU A 29 25.17 -21.64 0.25
N LYS A 30 25.21 -22.42 1.33
CA LYS A 30 25.82 -23.76 1.41
C LYS A 30 24.97 -24.69 2.28
N GLY A 31 25.22 -26.00 2.20
CA GLY A 31 24.52 -27.01 3.00
C GLY A 31 23.01 -27.03 2.71
N ASP A 32 22.19 -26.95 3.76
CA ASP A 32 20.73 -26.95 3.63
C ASP A 32 20.17 -25.70 2.93
N ASN A 33 20.97 -24.64 2.80
CA ASN A 33 20.59 -23.37 2.17
C ASN A 33 21.12 -23.21 0.72
N MET A 34 21.52 -24.30 0.07
CA MET A 34 22.03 -24.24 -1.32
C MET A 34 21.02 -23.65 -2.31
N TYR A 35 21.54 -22.94 -3.30
CA TYR A 35 20.75 -22.34 -4.38
C TYR A 35 20.39 -23.38 -5.45
N SER A 36 19.11 -23.45 -5.83
CA SER A 36 18.66 -24.25 -6.96
C SER A 36 18.98 -23.53 -8.27
N CYS A 37 20.05 -23.96 -8.94
CA CYS A 37 20.51 -23.30 -10.16
C CYS A 37 19.70 -23.76 -11.36
N GLU A 38 18.99 -22.83 -12.00
CA GLU A 38 18.15 -23.09 -13.18
C GLU A 38 18.92 -23.63 -14.39
N LYS A 39 20.20 -23.24 -14.54
CA LYS A 39 21.09 -23.72 -15.61
C LYS A 39 21.63 -25.11 -15.32
N CYS A 40 22.00 -25.39 -14.07
CA CYS A 40 22.56 -26.69 -13.68
C CYS A 40 21.49 -27.75 -13.36
N LYS A 41 20.24 -27.33 -13.15
CA LYS A 41 19.10 -28.15 -12.71
C LYS A 41 19.39 -28.95 -11.42
N LYS A 42 20.16 -28.35 -10.49
CA LYS A 42 20.54 -28.95 -9.20
C LYS A 42 20.96 -27.89 -8.18
N LEU A 43 20.99 -28.31 -6.91
CA LEU A 43 21.47 -27.48 -5.80
C LEU A 43 22.98 -27.20 -5.91
N ARG A 44 23.35 -25.95 -5.64
CA ARG A 44 24.71 -25.44 -5.75
C ARG A 44 25.02 -24.48 -4.62
N ASN A 45 26.31 -24.43 -4.27
CA ASN A 45 26.81 -23.34 -3.46
C ASN A 45 26.66 -22.03 -4.24
N GLY A 46 26.23 -20.97 -3.56
CA GLY A 46 26.03 -19.66 -4.16
C GLY A 46 26.51 -18.55 -3.24
N ILE A 47 26.65 -17.36 -3.79
CA ILE A 47 26.85 -16.13 -3.03
C ILE A 47 25.62 -15.26 -3.29
N LYS A 48 24.96 -14.83 -2.23
CA LYS A 48 23.81 -13.93 -2.28
C LYS A 48 24.20 -12.60 -1.64
N PHE A 49 23.93 -11.50 -2.32
CA PHE A 49 24.03 -10.16 -1.74
C PHE A 49 22.89 -9.32 -2.29
N SER A 50 22.62 -8.19 -1.63
CA SER A 50 21.57 -7.26 -2.04
C SER A 50 22.17 -5.87 -2.16
N MET A 51 21.61 -5.04 -3.04
CA MET A 51 21.94 -3.61 -3.17
C MET A 51 20.64 -2.84 -3.38
N ILE A 52 20.65 -1.55 -3.09
CA ILE A 52 19.49 -0.68 -3.26
C ILE A 52 19.50 -0.07 -4.67
N GLU A 53 18.44 -0.31 -5.44
CA GLU A 53 18.24 0.33 -6.75
C GLU A 53 17.56 1.70 -6.64
N VAL A 54 16.59 1.84 -5.75
CA VAL A 54 15.87 3.09 -5.53
C VAL A 54 15.64 3.31 -4.05
N LEU A 55 16.00 4.50 -3.57
CA LEU A 55 15.81 4.91 -2.19
C LEU A 55 14.42 5.51 -2.00
N PRO A 56 13.64 5.05 -1.00
CA PRO A 56 12.30 5.58 -0.73
C PRO A 56 12.36 6.96 -0.08
N GLU A 57 11.33 7.78 -0.22
CA GLU A 57 11.27 9.07 0.48
C GLU A 57 11.34 8.91 2.01
N VAL A 58 10.64 7.91 2.53
CA VAL A 58 10.70 7.51 3.94
C VAL A 58 11.30 6.10 4.01
N LEU A 59 12.49 6.00 4.58
CA LEU A 59 13.21 4.77 4.82
C LEU A 59 12.83 4.21 6.20
N THR A 60 12.21 3.04 6.21
CA THR A 60 11.89 2.31 7.44
C THR A 60 12.96 1.25 7.69
N ILE A 61 13.63 1.31 8.84
CA ILE A 61 14.65 0.35 9.25
C ILE A 61 14.17 -0.40 10.47
N HIS A 62 14.00 -1.71 10.34
CA HIS A 62 13.63 -2.60 11.44
C HIS A 62 14.87 -3.30 12.00
N LEU A 63 15.14 -3.10 13.29
CA LEU A 63 16.17 -3.83 14.02
C LEU A 63 15.59 -5.18 14.49
N LYS A 64 16.05 -6.28 13.89
CA LYS A 64 15.61 -7.66 14.19
C LYS A 64 16.05 -8.12 15.59
N ARG A 65 15.40 -7.59 16.62
CA ARG A 65 15.74 -7.85 18.04
C ARG A 65 15.20 -9.16 18.59
N PHE A 66 14.11 -9.67 18.03
CA PHE A 66 13.47 -10.88 18.54
C PHE A 66 14.03 -12.12 17.84
N ARG A 67 14.33 -13.13 18.65
CA ARG A 67 14.69 -14.47 18.19
C ARG A 67 13.67 -15.45 18.76
N HIS A 68 13.09 -16.25 17.88
CA HIS A 68 12.17 -17.31 18.25
C HIS A 68 12.84 -18.64 17.91
N GLU A 69 13.26 -19.36 18.94
CA GLU A 69 13.71 -20.74 18.82
C GLU A 69 12.61 -21.67 19.32
N PRO A 70 12.60 -22.96 18.92
CA PRO A 70 11.51 -23.89 19.24
C PRO A 70 11.17 -24.00 20.74
N LEU A 71 12.17 -23.75 21.61
CA LEU A 71 12.04 -23.93 23.06
C LEU A 71 12.00 -22.61 23.85
N PHE A 72 12.43 -21.49 23.26
CA PHE A 72 12.43 -20.20 23.95
C PHE A 72 12.42 -19.04 22.96
N SER A 73 11.87 -17.92 23.41
CA SER A 73 11.93 -16.65 22.68
C SER A 73 12.76 -15.66 23.48
N SER A 74 13.63 -14.92 22.80
CA SER A 74 14.52 -13.94 23.43
C SER A 74 14.52 -12.61 22.69
N LYS A 75 14.85 -11.53 23.41
CA LYS A 75 14.97 -10.18 22.86
C LYS A 75 16.40 -9.67 23.07
N ILE A 76 17.03 -9.20 22.01
CA ILE A 76 18.33 -8.53 22.05
C ILE A 76 18.13 -7.11 22.61
N SER A 77 18.61 -6.89 23.83
CA SER A 77 18.51 -5.62 24.56
C SER A 77 19.70 -4.68 24.36
N SER A 78 20.73 -5.08 23.60
CA SER A 78 21.91 -4.26 23.34
C SER A 78 21.51 -2.92 22.71
N HIS A 79 22.10 -1.84 23.20
CA HIS A 79 21.89 -0.52 22.61
C HIS A 79 22.54 -0.47 21.23
N ILE A 80 21.82 0.10 20.27
CA ILE A 80 22.31 0.36 18.92
C ILE A 80 22.26 1.86 18.74
N SER A 81 23.43 2.47 18.57
CA SER A 81 23.53 3.90 18.27
C SER A 81 23.12 4.15 16.81
N PHE A 82 22.33 5.19 16.60
CA PHE A 82 21.85 5.60 15.27
C PHE A 82 21.93 7.12 15.13
N PRO A 83 22.24 7.64 13.93
CA PRO A 83 22.33 9.07 13.70
C PRO A 83 20.94 9.72 13.70
N ILE A 84 20.74 10.78 14.48
CA ILE A 84 19.50 11.60 14.39
C ILE A 84 19.44 12.34 13.05
N ARG A 85 20.61 12.73 12.52
CA ARG A 85 20.72 13.42 11.24
C ARG A 85 21.85 12.82 10.40
N GLY A 86 21.65 12.75 9.10
CA GLY A 86 22.70 12.48 8.13
C GLY A 86 23.08 11.01 8.01
N LEU A 87 22.10 10.10 8.13
CA LEU A 87 22.31 8.71 7.74
C LEU A 87 22.58 8.66 6.24
N ASP A 88 23.79 8.30 5.83
CA ASP A 88 24.14 8.13 4.42
C ASP A 88 23.99 6.68 3.96
N MET A 89 23.09 6.47 3.01
CA MET A 89 22.81 5.16 2.42
C MET A 89 23.67 4.85 1.18
N LYS A 90 24.49 5.81 0.73
CA LYS A 90 25.36 5.68 -0.45
C LYS A 90 26.20 4.40 -0.50
N PRO A 91 26.77 3.86 0.59
CA PRO A 91 27.60 2.67 0.55
C PRO A 91 26.90 1.40 0.04
N TRP A 92 25.57 1.35 0.08
CA TRP A 92 24.77 0.15 -0.26
C TRP A 92 23.91 0.32 -1.51
N LEU A 93 24.17 1.36 -2.29
CA LEU A 93 23.47 1.60 -3.55
C LEU A 93 24.07 0.74 -4.67
N SER A 94 23.19 0.27 -5.55
CA SER A 94 23.60 -0.30 -6.83
C SER A 94 24.23 0.77 -7.73
N ARG A 95 25.01 0.34 -8.73
CA ARG A 95 25.65 1.26 -9.70
C ARG A 95 24.62 2.07 -10.50
N ASP A 96 23.46 1.48 -10.74
CA ASP A 96 22.39 2.05 -11.56
C ASP A 96 21.32 2.77 -10.71
N CYS A 97 21.66 3.12 -9.46
CA CYS A 97 20.71 3.79 -8.57
C CYS A 97 20.27 5.15 -9.10
N SER A 98 18.95 5.35 -9.24
CA SER A 98 18.37 6.56 -9.82
C SER A 98 18.12 7.68 -8.80
N SER A 99 18.43 7.45 -7.52
CA SER A 99 18.10 8.39 -6.43
C SER A 99 19.15 9.48 -6.31
N LYS A 100 18.74 10.76 -6.31
CA LYS A 100 19.68 11.88 -6.19
C LYS A 100 20.06 12.16 -4.74
N ILE A 101 19.12 11.94 -3.82
CA ILE A 101 19.31 12.19 -2.39
C ILE A 101 19.53 10.85 -1.67
N THR A 102 20.70 10.69 -1.07
CA THR A 102 21.11 9.46 -0.36
C THR A 102 21.17 9.61 1.15
N THR A 103 20.97 10.83 1.65
CA THR A 103 21.07 11.16 3.06
C THR A 103 19.69 11.32 3.69
N TYR A 104 19.57 10.85 4.93
CA TYR A 104 18.32 10.86 5.68
C TYR A 104 18.48 11.46 7.06
N ASP A 105 17.39 12.05 7.55
CA ASP A 105 17.25 12.52 8.93
C ASP A 105 16.13 11.72 9.61
N LEU A 106 16.33 11.41 10.90
CA LEU A 106 15.37 10.63 11.67
C LEU A 106 14.14 11.49 11.96
N VAL A 107 12.96 10.93 11.71
CA VAL A 107 11.66 11.60 11.96
C VAL A 107 10.83 10.89 13.01
N ALA A 108 11.01 9.58 13.18
CA ALA A 108 10.37 8.83 14.25
C ALA A 108 11.15 7.55 14.62
N VAL A 109 10.92 7.06 15.82
CA VAL A 109 11.42 5.76 16.29
C VAL A 109 10.37 5.08 17.17
N ILE A 110 10.07 3.84 16.86
CA ILE A 110 9.29 2.95 17.72
C ILE A 110 10.25 2.24 18.67
N VAL A 111 9.91 2.23 19.95
CA VAL A 111 10.63 1.55 21.01
C VAL A 111 9.75 0.44 21.57
N HIS A 112 10.35 -0.73 21.79
CA HIS A 112 9.69 -1.81 22.50
C HIS A 112 10.32 -1.95 23.89
N HIS A 113 9.52 -1.90 24.94
CA HIS A 113 9.90 -2.16 26.32
C HIS A 113 9.52 -3.59 26.70
N GLY A 114 10.25 -4.20 27.63
CA GLY A 114 9.98 -5.58 28.06
C GLY A 114 10.65 -6.66 27.21
N THR A 115 10.11 -7.88 27.26
CA THR A 115 10.75 -9.12 26.81
C THR A 115 10.04 -9.72 25.59
N ALA A 116 10.50 -10.88 25.10
CA ALA A 116 9.84 -11.58 24.01
C ALA A 116 8.46 -12.19 24.38
N GLY A 117 8.20 -12.40 25.67
CA GLY A 117 6.92 -12.95 26.15
C GLY A 117 5.84 -11.89 26.41
N GLY A 118 6.21 -10.61 26.38
CA GLY A 118 5.30 -9.51 26.67
C GLY A 118 6.06 -8.20 26.85
N GLY A 119 5.46 -7.11 26.41
CA GLY A 119 6.08 -5.81 26.40
C GLY A 119 5.11 -4.69 26.05
N HIS A 120 5.67 -3.50 25.89
CA HIS A 120 4.94 -2.26 25.65
C HIS A 120 5.61 -1.46 24.53
N TYR A 121 4.83 -0.81 23.67
CA TYR A 121 5.37 -0.01 22.57
C TYR A 121 5.15 1.47 22.83
N THR A 122 6.22 2.25 22.72
CA THR A 122 6.15 3.71 22.70
C THR A 122 6.77 4.25 21.41
N CYS A 123 6.50 5.51 21.10
CA CYS A 123 7.03 6.17 19.90
C CYS A 123 7.66 7.51 20.27
N TYR A 124 8.85 7.80 19.74
CA TYR A 124 9.34 9.17 19.67
C TYR A 124 9.15 9.68 18.24
N ALA A 125 8.56 10.85 18.06
CA ALA A 125 8.40 11.46 16.75
C ALA A 125 8.72 12.96 16.79
N LEU A 126 9.29 13.45 15.69
CA LEU A 126 9.60 14.86 15.51
C LEU A 126 8.33 15.61 15.07
N ASN A 127 7.91 16.58 15.88
CA ASN A 127 6.90 17.55 15.48
C ASN A 127 7.55 18.62 14.60
N GLU A 128 7.57 18.39 13.28
CA GLU A 128 8.20 19.25 12.28
C GLU A 128 7.88 20.76 12.42
N PRO A 129 6.60 21.19 12.58
CA PRO A 129 6.27 22.62 12.69
C PRO A 129 6.95 23.33 13.86
N SER A 130 7.16 22.64 14.98
CA SER A 130 7.81 23.21 16.17
C SER A 130 9.25 22.73 16.36
N SER A 131 9.75 21.87 15.46
CA SER A 131 11.04 21.19 15.58
C SER A 131 11.29 20.54 16.95
N GLN A 132 10.23 20.04 17.60
CA GLN A 132 10.27 19.46 18.96
C GLN A 132 10.07 17.95 18.89
N TRP A 133 10.94 17.18 19.56
CA TRP A 133 10.71 15.75 19.75
C TRP A 133 9.67 15.51 20.82
N MET A 134 8.75 14.59 20.53
CA MET A 134 7.66 14.19 21.42
C MET A 134 7.75 12.68 21.67
N GLU A 135 7.51 12.26 22.90
CA GLU A 135 7.20 10.88 23.24
C GLU A 135 5.69 10.69 23.24
N PHE A 136 5.25 9.62 22.60
CA PHE A 136 3.88 9.13 22.59
C PHE A 136 3.85 7.77 23.28
N ASP A 137 3.12 7.73 24.38
CA ASP A 137 2.89 6.55 25.21
C ASP A 137 1.38 6.40 25.43
N ASP A 138 0.75 5.58 24.59
CA ASP A 138 -0.70 5.43 24.48
C ASP A 138 -1.44 6.78 24.38
N SER A 139 -2.17 7.18 25.43
CA SER A 139 -2.92 8.43 25.50
C SER A 139 -2.09 9.64 25.93
N SER A 140 -0.81 9.44 26.27
CA SER A 140 0.10 10.47 26.76
C SER A 140 1.03 10.96 25.65
N ALA A 141 1.15 12.29 25.50
CA ALA A 141 2.10 12.92 24.61
C ALA A 141 2.89 13.99 25.37
N ARG A 142 4.22 13.88 25.40
CA ARG A 142 5.09 14.83 26.12
C ARG A 142 6.34 15.19 25.35
N PRO A 143 6.87 16.43 25.47
CA PRO A 143 8.12 16.81 24.86
C PRO A 143 9.30 16.06 25.49
N VAL A 144 10.29 15.70 24.66
CA VAL A 144 11.54 15.08 25.08
C VAL A 144 12.74 15.70 24.37
N SER A 145 13.93 15.57 24.93
CA SER A 145 15.15 16.06 24.29
C SER A 145 15.65 15.10 23.19
N VAL A 146 16.47 15.61 22.29
CA VAL A 146 17.08 14.81 21.22
C VAL A 146 17.97 13.70 21.81
N GLU A 147 18.62 13.96 22.94
CA GLU A 147 19.47 13.01 23.64
C GLU A 147 18.66 11.82 24.17
N THR A 148 17.44 12.05 24.67
CA THR A 148 16.53 10.96 25.07
C THR A 148 16.22 10.06 23.88
N VAL A 149 15.93 10.65 22.71
CA VAL A 149 15.64 9.91 21.49
C VAL A 149 16.87 9.13 21.01
N ALA A 150 18.05 9.75 20.99
CA ALA A 150 19.29 9.12 20.54
C ALA A 150 19.72 7.91 21.40
N ASN A 151 19.38 7.94 22.69
CA ASN A 151 19.76 6.88 23.64
C ASN A 151 18.68 5.79 23.80
N CYS A 152 17.54 5.89 23.11
CA CYS A 152 16.46 4.91 23.26
C CYS A 152 16.82 3.52 22.70
N GLN A 153 16.12 2.48 23.17
CA GLN A 153 16.25 1.12 22.66
C GLN A 153 15.41 0.93 21.38
N ALA A 154 15.83 1.60 20.31
CA ALA A 154 15.10 1.62 19.03
C ALA A 154 14.76 0.21 18.53
N TYR A 155 13.53 0.02 18.08
CA TYR A 155 13.05 -1.21 17.43
C TYR A 155 12.81 -0.97 15.94
N VAL A 156 12.08 0.10 15.59
CA VAL A 156 11.88 0.53 14.20
C VAL A 156 12.23 2.00 14.08
N LEU A 157 13.09 2.34 13.12
CA LEU A 157 13.53 3.70 12.83
C LEU A 157 12.85 4.18 11.54
N PHE A 158 12.35 5.40 11.55
CA PHE A 158 11.77 6.07 10.38
C PHE A 158 12.64 7.26 10.04
N TYR A 159 13.24 7.18 8.85
CA TYR A 159 14.14 8.16 8.30
C TYR A 159 13.48 8.82 7.10
N GLN A 160 13.45 10.15 7.03
CA GLN A 160 12.99 10.87 5.84
C GLN A 160 14.19 11.42 5.07
N LYS A 161 14.13 11.40 3.72
CA LYS A 161 15.17 12.02 2.90
C LYS A 161 15.39 13.46 3.33
N ARG A 162 16.66 13.84 3.47
CA ARG A 162 17.02 15.18 3.88
C ARG A 162 16.54 16.20 2.85
N ARG A 163 15.85 17.24 3.32
CA ARG A 163 15.45 18.38 2.48
C ARG A 163 16.67 19.15 2.01
N THR A 164 16.68 19.57 0.75
CA THR A 164 17.76 20.36 0.16
C THR A 164 17.33 21.82 0.06
N SER A 165 18.30 22.74 0.21
CA SER A 165 18.05 24.18 -0.01
C SER A 165 17.49 24.43 -1.41
N GLU A 166 18.02 23.76 -2.43
CA GLU A 166 17.54 23.85 -3.81
C GLU A 166 16.03 23.58 -3.94
N MET A 167 15.50 22.55 -3.26
CA MET A 167 14.07 22.23 -3.29
C MET A 167 13.24 23.25 -2.50
N GLU A 168 13.73 23.74 -1.37
CA GLU A 168 13.06 24.80 -0.61
C GLU A 168 13.02 26.12 -1.37
N ASP A 169 14.10 26.49 -2.04
CA ASP A 169 14.20 27.69 -2.87
C ASP A 169 13.21 27.60 -4.04
N PHE A 170 13.13 26.43 -4.68
CA PHE A 170 12.17 26.18 -5.75
C PHE A 170 10.71 26.24 -5.24
N ARG A 171 10.40 25.71 -4.06
CA ARG A 171 9.07 25.86 -3.44
C ARG A 171 8.70 27.33 -3.20
N ARG A 172 9.63 28.13 -2.68
CA ARG A 172 9.41 29.57 -2.49
C ARG A 172 9.21 30.30 -3.81
N HIS A 173 9.97 29.94 -4.84
CA HIS A 173 9.77 30.48 -6.18
C HIS A 173 8.37 30.18 -6.73
N ILE A 174 7.89 28.93 -6.62
CA ILE A 174 6.53 28.55 -7.03
C ILE A 174 5.46 29.30 -6.23
N ALA A 175 5.66 29.48 -4.93
CA ALA A 175 4.74 30.25 -4.09
C ALA A 175 4.65 31.73 -4.55
N ASN A 176 5.79 32.35 -4.85
CA ASN A 176 5.85 33.72 -5.35
C ASN A 176 5.15 33.86 -6.72
N LEU A 177 5.41 32.94 -7.66
CA LEU A 177 4.71 32.91 -8.95
C LEU A 177 3.19 32.78 -8.77
N THR A 178 2.77 31.92 -7.84
CA THR A 178 1.34 31.72 -7.55
C THR A 178 0.70 33.02 -7.04
N GLN A 179 1.38 33.74 -6.15
CA GLN A 179 0.88 35.01 -5.63
C GLN A 179 0.81 36.10 -6.72
N GLN A 180 1.87 36.25 -7.53
CA GLN A 180 1.89 37.20 -8.64
C GLN A 180 0.76 36.97 -9.63
N GLU A 181 0.48 35.71 -9.96
CA GLU A 181 -0.60 35.33 -10.88
C GLU A 181 -1.99 35.56 -10.28
N LEU A 182 -2.15 35.43 -8.96
CA LEU A 182 -3.40 35.77 -8.27
C LEU A 182 -3.66 37.29 -8.31
N GLU A 183 -2.62 38.12 -8.17
CA GLU A 183 -2.71 39.57 -8.26
C GLU A 183 -3.02 40.02 -9.69
N ALA A 184 -2.40 39.40 -10.71
CA ALA A 184 -2.58 39.72 -12.13
C ALA A 184 -3.96 39.28 -12.70
N ARG A 185 -4.65 38.33 -12.06
CA ARG A 185 -5.97 37.81 -12.47
C ARG A 185 -7.12 38.82 -12.47
N SER A 186 -6.85 40.05 -12.02
CA SER A 186 -7.78 41.18 -12.13
C SER A 186 -7.99 41.66 -13.59
N ASN A 187 -7.22 41.17 -14.58
CA ASN A 187 -7.26 41.64 -15.98
C ASN A 187 -7.64 40.60 -17.08
N GLY A 188 -8.27 39.46 -16.75
CA GLY A 188 -8.82 38.53 -17.75
C GLY A 188 -8.23 37.12 -17.72
N GLY A 189 -9.02 36.14 -18.20
CA GLY A 189 -8.84 34.71 -17.94
C GLY A 189 -7.55 34.11 -18.48
N LEU A 190 -6.58 33.88 -17.58
CA LEU A 190 -5.37 33.12 -17.85
C LEU A 190 -5.69 31.64 -18.06
N LEU A 191 -5.00 31.01 -19.02
CA LEU A 191 -5.00 29.56 -19.22
C LEU A 191 -4.65 28.86 -17.89
N GLN A 192 -5.49 27.90 -17.51
CA GLN A 192 -5.41 27.23 -16.21
C GLN A 192 -5.14 25.74 -16.41
N PHE A 193 -4.27 25.20 -15.56
CA PHE A 193 -3.96 23.77 -15.50
C PHE A 193 -4.40 23.19 -14.16
N TYR A 194 -4.46 21.87 -14.10
CA TYR A 194 -4.88 21.12 -12.93
C TYR A 194 -3.84 20.05 -12.60
N ILE A 195 -3.44 20.01 -11.33
CA ILE A 195 -2.44 19.08 -10.81
C ILE A 195 -3.07 18.24 -9.70
N SER A 196 -2.70 16.96 -9.61
CA SER A 196 -3.12 16.08 -8.52
C SER A 196 -2.84 16.69 -7.14
N CYS A 197 -3.84 16.69 -6.26
CA CYS A 197 -3.66 17.01 -4.84
C CYS A 197 -2.62 16.10 -4.19
N LYS A 198 -2.61 14.80 -4.56
CA LYS A 198 -1.64 13.83 -4.02
C LYS A 198 -0.22 14.18 -4.43
N TRP A 199 0.00 14.50 -5.70
CA TRP A 199 1.32 14.92 -6.17
C TRP A 199 1.73 16.24 -5.52
N PHE A 200 0.82 17.21 -5.41
CA PHE A 200 1.12 18.48 -4.76
C PHE A 200 1.49 18.30 -3.27
N CYS A 201 0.83 17.38 -2.55
CA CYS A 201 1.23 17.02 -1.20
C CYS A 201 2.66 16.48 -1.15
N LYS A 202 3.06 15.60 -2.08
CA LYS A 202 4.46 15.16 -2.21
C LYS A 202 5.37 16.34 -2.51
N PHE A 203 5.01 17.22 -3.45
CA PHE A 203 5.81 18.40 -3.77
C PHE A 203 6.09 19.26 -2.54
N LYS A 204 5.13 19.43 -1.63
CA LYS A 204 5.33 20.20 -0.39
C LYS A 204 6.23 19.51 0.64
N THR A 205 6.21 18.19 0.72
CA THR A 205 6.81 17.47 1.86
C THR A 205 8.02 16.62 1.49
N PHE A 206 8.12 16.14 0.26
CA PHE A 206 9.12 15.16 -0.17
C PHE A 206 10.37 15.85 -0.70
N ALA A 207 11.54 15.32 -0.39
CA ALA A 207 12.78 15.77 -1.00
C ALA A 207 12.80 15.46 -2.50
N GLU A 208 12.24 14.32 -2.91
CA GLU A 208 12.08 13.93 -4.32
C GLU A 208 10.63 13.54 -4.63
N PRO A 209 9.74 14.50 -5.00
CA PRO A 209 8.32 14.22 -5.25
C PRO A 209 8.07 13.33 -6.48
N GLY A 210 9.06 13.22 -7.37
CA GLY A 210 8.98 12.51 -8.64
C GLY A 210 8.18 13.26 -9.71
N PRO A 211 7.97 12.64 -10.89
CA PRO A 211 7.22 13.25 -11.99
C PRO A 211 5.78 13.58 -11.61
N ILE A 212 5.23 14.63 -12.21
CA ILE A 212 3.81 14.99 -12.05
C ILE A 212 2.96 13.80 -12.50
N HIS A 213 1.97 13.40 -11.71
CA HIS A 213 1.12 12.26 -12.02
C HIS A 213 -0.34 12.62 -11.78
N ASN A 214 -1.07 12.86 -12.87
CA ASN A 214 -2.47 13.30 -12.84
C ASN A 214 -3.48 12.15 -13.06
N GLN A 215 -3.01 10.90 -13.16
CA GLN A 215 -3.89 9.74 -13.44
C GLN A 215 -4.70 9.30 -12.21
N ASP A 216 -4.47 9.90 -11.04
CA ASP A 216 -5.28 9.66 -9.86
C ASP A 216 -6.67 10.30 -9.95
N PHE A 217 -6.81 11.38 -10.72
CA PHE A 217 -8.11 12.00 -11.04
C PHE A 217 -8.50 11.88 -12.52
N LEU A 218 -7.54 11.75 -13.43
CA LEU A 218 -7.81 11.52 -14.86
C LEU A 218 -7.90 10.03 -15.17
N CYS A 219 -8.91 9.66 -15.94
CA CYS A 219 -8.97 8.35 -16.56
C CYS A 219 -8.04 8.29 -17.80
N PRO A 220 -7.76 7.08 -18.33
CA PRO A 220 -6.96 6.90 -19.55
C PRO A 220 -7.50 7.63 -20.79
N HIS A 221 -8.79 8.01 -20.81
CA HIS A 221 -9.40 8.77 -21.91
C HIS A 221 -9.25 10.30 -21.76
N GLY A 222 -8.52 10.78 -20.74
CA GLY A 222 -8.25 12.20 -20.50
C GLY A 222 -9.35 12.99 -19.79
N GLY A 223 -10.49 12.37 -19.47
CA GLY A 223 -11.55 12.97 -18.66
C GLY A 223 -11.53 12.51 -17.21
N ILE A 224 -12.38 13.08 -16.37
CA ILE A 224 -12.55 12.69 -14.97
C ILE A 224 -13.57 11.56 -14.88
N GLN A 225 -13.30 10.58 -14.01
CA GLN A 225 -14.25 9.52 -13.72
C GLN A 225 -15.56 10.10 -13.14
N PRO A 226 -16.74 9.61 -13.53
CA PRO A 226 -18.01 10.21 -13.10
C PRO A 226 -18.19 10.24 -11.57
N LEU A 227 -17.68 9.23 -10.85
CA LEU A 227 -17.69 9.19 -9.39
C LEU A 227 -16.79 10.22 -8.71
N LYS A 228 -15.80 10.77 -9.43
CA LYS A 228 -14.81 11.72 -8.89
C LYS A 228 -15.09 13.16 -9.26
N ILE A 229 -15.86 13.41 -10.32
CA ILE A 229 -16.06 14.76 -10.83
C ILE A 229 -16.84 15.65 -9.87
N GLU A 230 -17.72 15.09 -9.04
CA GLU A 230 -18.46 15.87 -8.03
C GLU A 230 -17.56 16.32 -6.87
N ARG A 231 -16.39 15.69 -6.72
CA ARG A 231 -15.38 15.99 -5.68
C ARG A 231 -14.06 16.39 -6.31
N PHE A 232 -14.09 17.06 -7.46
CA PHE A 232 -12.89 17.37 -8.23
C PHE A 232 -11.91 18.26 -7.45
N ASP A 233 -12.42 19.19 -6.63
CA ASP A 233 -11.63 20.08 -5.76
C ASP A 233 -10.85 19.31 -4.68
N GLU A 234 -11.27 18.10 -4.33
CA GLU A 234 -10.54 17.26 -3.37
C GLU A 234 -9.39 16.49 -4.01
N VAL A 235 -9.44 16.27 -5.33
CA VAL A 235 -8.50 15.40 -6.04
C VAL A 235 -7.53 16.16 -6.93
N CYS A 236 -7.85 17.38 -7.35
CA CYS A 236 -6.98 18.22 -8.16
C CYS A 236 -6.98 19.69 -7.69
N LEU A 237 -5.87 20.37 -7.97
CA LEU A 237 -5.62 21.76 -7.62
C LEU A 237 -5.44 22.59 -8.90
N PRO A 238 -6.12 23.74 -9.01
CA PRO A 238 -5.90 24.66 -10.10
C PRO A 238 -4.55 25.40 -9.95
N VAL A 239 -3.80 25.51 -11.05
CA VAL A 239 -2.57 26.31 -11.14
C VAL A 239 -2.57 27.14 -12.42
N SER A 240 -1.86 28.27 -12.43
CA SER A 240 -1.69 29.06 -13.65
C SER A 240 -0.79 28.35 -14.66
N ALA A 241 -0.84 28.77 -15.92
CA ALA A 241 0.06 28.27 -16.96
C ALA A 241 1.55 28.48 -16.60
N VAL A 242 1.90 29.60 -15.98
CA VAL A 242 3.27 29.91 -15.57
C VAL A 242 3.75 28.94 -14.49
N VAL A 243 2.91 28.68 -13.48
CA VAL A 243 3.22 27.73 -12.40
C VAL A 243 3.31 26.30 -12.97
N TRP A 244 2.40 25.91 -13.85
CA TRP A 244 2.45 24.62 -14.53
C TRP A 244 3.76 24.43 -15.30
N GLU A 245 4.15 25.41 -16.11
CA GLU A 245 5.36 25.33 -16.93
C GLU A 245 6.61 25.18 -16.07
N ALA A 246 6.72 25.94 -14.98
CA ALA A 246 7.83 25.84 -14.03
C ALA A 246 7.90 24.45 -13.37
N LEU A 247 6.76 23.91 -12.91
CA LEU A 247 6.69 22.57 -12.31
C LEU A 247 7.00 21.47 -13.32
N HIS A 248 6.40 21.54 -14.52
CA HIS A 248 6.56 20.55 -15.58
C HIS A 248 7.98 20.55 -16.15
N THR A 249 8.60 21.71 -16.32
CA THR A 249 10.00 21.82 -16.76
C THR A 249 10.95 21.09 -15.80
N ARG A 250 10.69 21.17 -14.49
CA ARG A 250 11.58 20.57 -13.48
C ARG A 250 11.31 19.09 -13.23
N PHE A 251 10.03 18.68 -13.18
CA PHE A 251 9.66 17.31 -12.79
C PHE A 251 9.17 16.44 -13.95
N GLY A 252 8.75 17.04 -15.07
CA GLY A 252 8.10 16.34 -16.17
C GLY A 252 6.84 15.59 -15.72
N GLY A 253 6.53 14.50 -16.42
CA GLY A 253 5.40 13.62 -16.12
C GLY A 253 4.15 14.00 -16.90
N GLY A 254 2.99 13.85 -16.27
CA GLY A 254 1.68 14.18 -16.85
C GLY A 254 0.59 13.15 -16.57
N PRO A 255 -0.47 13.13 -17.40
CA PRO A 255 -0.70 14.03 -18.54
C PRO A 255 -1.03 15.46 -18.09
N ALA A 256 -0.72 16.44 -18.94
CA ALA A 256 -1.17 17.83 -18.74
C ALA A 256 -2.70 17.90 -18.80
N CYS A 257 -3.30 18.69 -17.91
CA CYS A 257 -4.74 18.85 -17.85
C CYS A 257 -5.09 20.33 -17.73
N ASN A 258 -5.65 20.90 -18.80
CA ASN A 258 -6.14 22.28 -18.85
C ASN A 258 -7.67 22.36 -18.95
N ARG A 259 -8.36 21.22 -18.96
CA ARG A 259 -9.82 21.15 -19.03
C ARG A 259 -10.34 19.99 -18.19
N LEU A 260 -11.23 20.30 -17.26
CA LEU A 260 -11.97 19.29 -16.50
C LEU A 260 -13.28 18.99 -17.23
N PHE A 261 -13.53 17.71 -17.51
CA PHE A 261 -14.79 17.26 -18.08
C PHE A 261 -15.12 15.83 -17.63
N ARG A 262 -16.42 15.52 -17.56
CA ARG A 262 -16.90 14.16 -17.28
C ARG A 262 -16.54 13.28 -18.46
N CYS A 263 -15.82 12.19 -18.22
CA CYS A 263 -15.44 11.29 -19.30
C CYS A 263 -16.67 10.52 -19.84
N PRO A 264 -17.07 10.70 -21.11
CA PRO A 264 -18.26 10.03 -21.66
C PRO A 264 -18.08 8.50 -21.74
N VAL A 265 -16.88 8.02 -22.05
CA VAL A 265 -16.57 6.58 -22.13
C VAL A 265 -16.69 5.91 -20.76
N CYS A 266 -16.15 6.55 -19.71
CA CYS A 266 -16.28 6.04 -18.35
C CYS A 266 -17.72 6.12 -17.84
N GLN A 267 -18.45 7.18 -18.22
CA GLN A 267 -19.87 7.32 -17.91
C GLN A 267 -20.69 6.20 -18.53
N GLN A 268 -20.53 5.94 -19.82
CA GLN A 268 -21.24 4.86 -20.50
C GLN A 268 -20.93 3.49 -19.86
N LYS A 269 -19.66 3.22 -19.54
CA LYS A 269 -19.28 1.99 -18.83
C LYS A 269 -19.97 1.89 -17.47
N GLN A 270 -20.03 2.98 -16.72
CA GLN A 270 -20.70 3.00 -15.42
C GLN A 270 -22.22 2.78 -15.57
N GLU A 271 -22.87 3.43 -16.52
CA GLU A 271 -24.30 3.26 -16.79
C GLU A 271 -24.65 1.82 -17.18
N VAL A 272 -23.82 1.18 -18.01
CA VAL A 272 -23.96 -0.24 -18.37
C VAL A 272 -23.83 -1.13 -17.12
N MET A 273 -22.83 -0.87 -16.27
CA MET A 273 -22.63 -1.62 -15.03
C MET A 273 -23.78 -1.41 -14.04
N ASP A 274 -24.28 -0.19 -13.89
CA ASP A 274 -25.40 0.15 -13.00
C ASP A 274 -26.73 -0.42 -13.51
N LYS A 275 -26.92 -0.49 -14.83
CA LYS A 275 -28.04 -1.22 -15.43
C LYS A 275 -27.95 -2.71 -15.09
N ARG A 276 -26.79 -3.35 -15.32
CA ARG A 276 -26.58 -4.76 -14.99
C ARG A 276 -26.84 -5.07 -13.51
N ARG A 277 -26.33 -4.23 -12.60
CA ARG A 277 -26.57 -4.39 -11.15
C ARG A 277 -28.06 -4.36 -10.79
N ARG A 278 -28.80 -3.42 -11.37
CA ARG A 278 -30.25 -3.29 -11.15
C ARG A 278 -31.02 -4.48 -11.71
N GLU A 279 -30.67 -4.94 -12.91
CA GLU A 279 -31.30 -6.11 -13.54
C GLU A 279 -31.04 -7.38 -12.71
N GLU A 280 -29.79 -7.67 -12.36
CA GLU A 280 -29.45 -8.84 -11.54
C GLU A 280 -30.12 -8.82 -10.16
N LEU A 281 -30.13 -7.67 -9.48
CA LEU A 281 -30.79 -7.54 -8.18
C LEU A 281 -32.32 -7.65 -8.31
N GLY A 282 -32.91 -7.06 -9.34
CA GLY A 282 -34.35 -7.13 -9.59
C GLY A 282 -34.80 -8.57 -9.83
N THR A 283 -34.16 -9.27 -10.77
CA THR A 283 -34.45 -10.67 -11.06
C THR A 283 -34.20 -11.57 -9.84
N PHE A 284 -33.14 -11.33 -9.07
CA PHE A 284 -32.91 -12.06 -7.83
C PHE A 284 -34.06 -11.89 -6.82
N LEU A 285 -34.52 -10.66 -6.58
CA LEU A 285 -35.58 -10.37 -5.61
C LEU A 285 -36.93 -10.95 -6.04
N GLU A 286 -37.22 -10.96 -7.35
CA GLU A 286 -38.40 -11.60 -7.93
C GLU A 286 -38.36 -13.11 -7.71
N LEU A 287 -37.27 -13.78 -8.14
CA LEU A 287 -37.11 -15.22 -7.98
C LEU A 287 -37.07 -15.66 -6.51
N GLN A 288 -36.51 -14.84 -5.62
CA GLN A 288 -36.50 -15.11 -4.18
C GLN A 288 -37.91 -14.99 -3.58
N ARG A 289 -38.72 -14.04 -4.03
CA ARG A 289 -40.12 -13.89 -3.58
C ARG A 289 -40.96 -15.07 -4.04
N ASP A 290 -40.80 -15.52 -5.28
CA ASP A 290 -41.50 -16.68 -5.81
C ASP A 290 -41.15 -17.94 -5.01
N PHE A 291 -39.86 -18.15 -4.74
CA PHE A 291 -39.39 -19.26 -3.92
C PHE A 291 -39.96 -19.26 -2.48
N GLN A 292 -40.15 -18.08 -1.89
CA GLN A 292 -40.76 -17.95 -0.55
C GLN A 292 -42.26 -18.25 -0.54
N ASN A 293 -42.96 -18.01 -1.64
CA ASN A 293 -44.42 -18.20 -1.76
C ASN A 293 -44.80 -19.63 -2.18
N GLU A 294 -43.84 -20.42 -2.65
CA GLU A 294 -44.08 -21.76 -3.20
C GLU A 294 -44.22 -22.83 -2.09
N LYS A 295 -45.32 -23.59 -2.11
CA LYS A 295 -45.73 -24.50 -1.01
C LYS A 295 -45.27 -25.97 -1.17
N SER A 296 -44.33 -26.30 -2.07
CA SER A 296 -44.02 -27.72 -2.43
C SER A 296 -42.56 -28.00 -2.86
N SER A 297 -42.20 -29.28 -3.01
CA SER A 297 -40.85 -29.88 -3.11
C SER A 297 -40.02 -29.46 -4.34
N VAL A 298 -39.56 -28.21 -4.37
CA VAL A 298 -38.62 -27.75 -5.40
C VAL A 298 -37.18 -28.11 -5.01
N PRO A 299 -36.32 -28.50 -5.98
CA PRO A 299 -34.91 -28.74 -5.71
C PRO A 299 -34.23 -27.52 -5.10
N ILE A 300 -33.52 -27.73 -3.99
CA ILE A 300 -32.73 -26.70 -3.30
C ILE A 300 -31.26 -26.87 -3.67
N TYR A 301 -30.67 -25.80 -4.16
CA TYR A 301 -29.25 -25.72 -4.53
C TYR A 301 -28.44 -25.03 -3.42
N ALA A 302 -27.16 -25.36 -3.32
CA ALA A 302 -26.22 -24.66 -2.45
C ALA A 302 -25.36 -23.68 -3.25
N ILE A 303 -25.10 -22.51 -2.66
CA ILE A 303 -24.07 -21.59 -3.14
C ILE A 303 -23.16 -21.18 -2.00
N ALA A 304 -21.85 -21.15 -2.26
CA ALA A 304 -20.87 -20.77 -1.26
C ALA A 304 -21.07 -19.31 -0.81
N MET A 305 -21.14 -19.09 0.51
CA MET A 305 -21.48 -17.78 1.06
C MET A 305 -20.39 -16.73 0.79
N ASN A 306 -19.14 -17.16 0.67
CA ASN A 306 -18.03 -16.29 0.27
C ASN A 306 -18.26 -15.65 -1.11
N TRP A 307 -18.73 -16.43 -2.09
CA TRP A 307 -19.05 -15.96 -3.42
C TRP A 307 -20.33 -15.13 -3.41
N PHE A 308 -21.35 -15.60 -2.71
CA PHE A 308 -22.62 -14.88 -2.62
C PHE A 308 -22.45 -13.48 -2.01
N ARG A 309 -21.60 -13.32 -0.98
CA ARG A 309 -21.26 -12.00 -0.41
C ARG A 309 -20.53 -11.10 -1.41
N LYS A 310 -19.65 -11.64 -2.27
CA LYS A 310 -19.02 -10.86 -3.36
C LYS A 310 -20.08 -10.36 -4.34
N TRP A 311 -20.99 -11.24 -4.76
CA TRP A 311 -22.09 -10.87 -5.65
C TRP A 311 -23.00 -9.82 -5.02
N GLU A 312 -23.37 -10.01 -3.75
CA GLU A 312 -24.19 -9.05 -2.99
C GLU A 312 -23.51 -7.67 -2.92
N ASN A 313 -22.22 -7.62 -2.63
CA ASN A 313 -21.45 -6.37 -2.61
C ASN A 313 -21.39 -5.70 -3.99
N PHE A 314 -21.29 -6.50 -5.06
CA PHE A 314 -21.31 -6.01 -6.42
C PHE A 314 -22.66 -5.36 -6.79
N VAL A 315 -23.79 -6.07 -6.59
CA VAL A 315 -25.12 -5.55 -6.95
C VAL A 315 -25.55 -4.39 -6.07
N LYS A 316 -25.08 -4.32 -4.82
CA LYS A 316 -25.30 -3.19 -3.90
C LYS A 316 -24.33 -2.01 -4.10
N ASN A 317 -23.49 -2.04 -5.14
CA ASN A 317 -22.47 -1.01 -5.42
C ASN A 317 -21.53 -0.72 -4.23
N ARG A 318 -21.25 -1.73 -3.40
CA ARG A 318 -20.24 -1.67 -2.33
C ARG A 318 -18.86 -2.06 -2.85
N ASP A 319 -18.83 -2.86 -3.91
CA ASP A 319 -17.63 -3.22 -4.65
C ASP A 319 -17.85 -2.99 -6.15
N SER A 320 -16.80 -2.50 -6.81
CA SER A 320 -16.77 -2.30 -8.27
C SER A 320 -16.33 -3.56 -9.02
N ALA A 321 -15.70 -4.52 -8.33
CA ALA A 321 -15.28 -5.78 -8.91
C ALA A 321 -16.47 -6.73 -9.12
N LEU A 322 -16.44 -7.47 -10.24
CA LEU A 322 -17.34 -8.59 -10.45
C LEU A 322 -16.98 -9.75 -9.49
N PRO A 323 -17.95 -10.54 -9.02
CA PRO A 323 -17.69 -11.66 -8.11
C PRO A 323 -16.84 -12.79 -8.70
N GLY A 324 -16.69 -12.84 -10.03
CA GLY A 324 -16.05 -13.93 -10.75
C GLY A 324 -16.94 -15.17 -10.90
N PRO A 325 -16.42 -16.28 -11.45
CA PRO A 325 -17.18 -17.53 -11.56
C PRO A 325 -17.64 -18.06 -10.21
N VAL A 326 -18.79 -18.77 -10.17
CA VAL A 326 -19.28 -19.38 -8.93
C VAL A 326 -18.27 -20.41 -8.42
N GLU A 327 -17.86 -20.29 -7.15
CA GLU A 327 -16.84 -21.14 -6.52
C GLU A 327 -17.44 -22.00 -5.40
N ASN A 328 -18.09 -23.10 -5.77
CA ASN A 328 -18.67 -24.05 -4.80
C ASN A 328 -17.69 -25.12 -4.34
N LEU A 329 -16.49 -25.22 -4.93
CA LEU A 329 -15.54 -26.28 -4.60
C LEU A 329 -15.21 -26.34 -3.08
N PRO A 330 -14.99 -25.22 -2.37
CA PRO A 330 -14.70 -25.24 -0.94
C PRO A 330 -15.82 -25.83 -0.08
N ILE A 331 -17.07 -25.71 -0.51
CA ILE A 331 -18.25 -26.22 0.22
C ILE A 331 -18.59 -27.66 -0.14
N THR A 332 -17.80 -28.33 -1.00
CA THR A 332 -18.05 -29.72 -1.41
C THR A 332 -17.01 -30.71 -0.89
N ILE A 333 -17.44 -31.97 -0.81
CA ILE A 333 -16.57 -33.14 -0.66
C ILE A 333 -16.96 -34.19 -1.72
N LEU A 334 -15.98 -34.96 -2.18
CA LEU A 334 -16.19 -36.09 -3.08
C LEU A 334 -16.51 -37.34 -2.25
N ARG A 335 -17.70 -37.93 -2.47
CA ARG A 335 -18.10 -39.21 -1.86
C ARG A 335 -18.67 -40.11 -2.96
N ASN A 336 -18.07 -41.28 -3.15
CA ASN A 336 -18.47 -42.27 -4.16
C ASN A 336 -18.58 -41.69 -5.59
N GLY A 337 -17.67 -40.78 -5.97
CA GLY A 337 -17.68 -40.11 -7.28
C GLY A 337 -18.64 -38.92 -7.39
N ASN A 338 -19.58 -38.77 -6.46
CA ASN A 338 -20.52 -37.65 -6.42
C ASN A 338 -20.02 -36.54 -5.49
N ARG A 339 -20.21 -35.28 -5.90
CA ARG A 339 -19.95 -34.13 -5.04
C ARG A 339 -21.16 -33.88 -4.15
N ILE A 340 -20.94 -33.94 -2.85
CA ILE A 340 -21.95 -33.63 -1.84
C ILE A 340 -21.50 -32.44 -1.01
N LEU A 341 -22.45 -31.81 -0.33
CA LEU A 341 -22.16 -30.69 0.57
C LEU A 341 -21.28 -31.15 1.73
N ARG A 342 -20.25 -30.37 2.04
CA ARG A 342 -19.37 -30.58 3.18
C ARG A 342 -20.15 -30.24 4.47
N PRO A 343 -20.14 -31.11 5.50
CA PRO A 343 -20.71 -30.76 6.80
C PRO A 343 -20.09 -29.47 7.35
N SER A 344 -20.93 -28.60 7.92
CA SER A 344 -20.52 -27.32 8.53
C SER A 344 -19.91 -26.28 7.58
N SER A 345 -20.07 -26.43 6.26
CA SER A 345 -19.71 -25.36 5.32
C SER A 345 -20.68 -24.17 5.40
N ASP A 346 -20.19 -22.95 5.15
CA ASP A 346 -21.01 -21.73 5.06
C ASP A 346 -21.58 -21.58 3.63
N PHE A 347 -22.89 -21.78 3.48
CA PHE A 347 -23.59 -21.73 2.19
C PHE A 347 -24.98 -21.08 2.33
N ALA A 348 -25.48 -20.53 1.22
CA ALA A 348 -26.87 -20.11 1.09
C ALA A 348 -27.67 -21.15 0.30
N GLN A 349 -28.96 -21.25 0.59
CA GLN A 349 -29.91 -22.09 -0.14
C GLN A 349 -30.57 -21.28 -1.27
N LEU A 350 -30.60 -21.85 -2.46
CA LEU A 350 -31.17 -21.24 -3.66
C LEU A 350 -32.23 -22.15 -4.27
N SER A 351 -33.21 -21.57 -4.95
CA SER A 351 -34.07 -22.29 -5.89
C SER A 351 -33.29 -22.66 -7.16
N ALA A 352 -33.82 -23.60 -7.96
CA ALA A 352 -33.27 -23.93 -9.28
C ALA A 352 -33.11 -22.69 -10.18
N ALA A 353 -34.13 -21.82 -10.19
CA ALA A 353 -34.11 -20.59 -10.97
C ALA A 353 -32.98 -19.64 -10.54
N LEU A 354 -32.76 -19.49 -9.23
CA LEU A 354 -31.67 -18.67 -8.69
C LEU A 354 -30.30 -19.26 -9.02
N TRP A 355 -30.15 -20.58 -8.96
CA TRP A 355 -28.91 -21.24 -9.39
C TRP A 355 -28.62 -20.98 -10.87
N HIS A 356 -29.61 -21.17 -11.74
CA HIS A 356 -29.46 -20.90 -13.17
C HIS A 356 -29.20 -19.43 -13.49
N LEU A 357 -29.78 -18.50 -12.73
CA LEU A 357 -29.46 -17.06 -12.83
C LEU A 357 -27.96 -16.82 -12.62
N PHE A 358 -27.39 -17.31 -11.51
CA PHE A 358 -25.96 -17.11 -11.23
C PHE A 358 -25.06 -17.87 -12.20
N HIS A 359 -25.37 -19.12 -12.50
CA HIS A 359 -24.59 -19.93 -13.41
C HIS A 359 -24.60 -19.38 -14.85
N SER A 360 -25.71 -18.81 -15.32
CA SER A 360 -25.77 -18.19 -16.66
C SER A 360 -24.94 -16.91 -16.76
N HIS A 361 -24.92 -16.08 -15.70
CA HIS A 361 -24.19 -14.81 -15.70
C HIS A 361 -22.70 -14.95 -15.40
N TYR A 362 -22.33 -15.94 -14.59
CA TYR A 362 -20.98 -16.06 -14.03
C TYR A 362 -20.29 -17.38 -14.35
N GLY A 363 -21.03 -18.42 -14.74
CA GLY A 363 -20.49 -19.77 -14.89
C GLY A 363 -19.93 -20.32 -13.58
N GLY A 364 -18.96 -21.23 -13.69
CA GLY A 364 -18.32 -21.85 -12.53
C GLY A 364 -19.04 -23.09 -12.03
N GLY A 365 -18.99 -23.33 -10.73
CA GLY A 365 -19.57 -24.50 -10.08
C GLY A 365 -18.68 -25.03 -8.94
N PRO A 366 -18.79 -26.32 -8.59
CA PRO A 366 -19.77 -27.30 -9.09
C PRO A 366 -21.20 -27.01 -8.62
N GLU A 367 -22.17 -27.56 -9.36
CA GLU A 367 -23.57 -27.63 -8.91
C GLU A 367 -23.70 -28.58 -7.70
N VAL A 368 -24.48 -28.16 -6.70
CA VAL A 368 -24.68 -28.92 -5.45
C VAL A 368 -26.15 -28.86 -5.08
N ILE A 369 -26.84 -29.99 -5.14
CA ILE A 369 -28.25 -30.13 -4.77
C ILE A 369 -28.33 -30.64 -3.33
N ILE A 370 -29.01 -29.87 -2.46
CA ILE A 370 -29.21 -30.18 -1.04
C ILE A 370 -30.44 -31.06 -0.84
N ARG A 371 -31.52 -30.75 -1.56
CA ARG A 371 -32.78 -31.47 -1.54
C ARG A 371 -33.29 -31.54 -2.97
N SER A 372 -33.56 -32.74 -3.47
CA SER A 372 -34.16 -32.99 -4.78
C SER A 372 -35.68 -32.92 -4.73
#